data_AF-A0A6N7ZSB4-F1
#
_entry.id   AF-A0A6N7ZSB4-F1
#
_cell.length_a   1.000
_cell.length_b   1.000
_cell.length_c   1.000
_cell.angle_alpha   90.00
_cell.angle_beta   90.00
_cell.angle_gamma   90.00
#
_symmetry.space_group_name_H-M   'P 1'
#
loop_
_entity.id
_entity.type
_entity.pdbx_description
1 polymer ?
#
loop_
_entity_poly.entity_id
_entity_poly.type
_entity_poly.pdbx_seq_one_letter_code
_entity_poly.pdbx_strand_id
1 'polypeptide(L)'
;MYCLIDPAKLVPTEEIDVTRLCEVERDITQSGRWKVPVSVHKDVYFVMDGHHRLEVANRLGLRVLPVVLLDYGSVRVTSWRPGETITEKDVWGMYRAGQKFPCKTTRHIFDLQLNNCDISLDDLRCFSPEPAPTYYRSH
;
A
#
# COMPACT_ATOMS: atom_id res chain seq x y z
N MET A 1 2.64 -13.84 -1.72
CA MET A 1 3.71 -13.35 -2.62
C MET A 1 3.51 -11.84 -2.78
N TYR A 2 4.56 -11.03 -2.76
CA TYR A 2 4.49 -9.58 -2.99
C TYR A 2 5.18 -9.22 -4.31
N CYS A 3 4.87 -8.04 -4.85
CA CYS A 3 5.53 -7.44 -6.02
C CYS A 3 6.08 -6.06 -5.65
N LEU A 4 7.01 -5.52 -6.43
CA LEU A 4 7.58 -4.19 -6.20
C LEU A 4 6.87 -3.18 -7.09
N ILE A 5 6.22 -2.18 -6.48
CA ILE A 5 5.44 -1.16 -7.19
C ILE A 5 5.91 0.24 -6.79
N ASP A 6 5.94 1.15 -7.75
CA ASP A 6 6.18 2.58 -7.55
C ASP A 6 5.10 3.17 -6.61
N PRO A 7 5.46 3.72 -5.44
CA PRO A 7 4.53 4.33 -4.49
C PRO A 7 3.61 5.37 -5.12
N ALA A 8 4.06 6.09 -6.15
CA ALA A 8 3.27 7.11 -6.84
C ALA A 8 2.04 6.54 -7.59
N LYS A 9 2.00 5.23 -7.85
CA LYS A 9 0.85 4.56 -8.47
C LYS A 9 -0.22 4.16 -7.46
N LEU A 10 0.08 4.19 -6.16
CA LEU A 10 -0.84 3.71 -5.13
C LEU A 10 -1.80 4.83 -4.72
N VAL A 11 -3.09 4.49 -4.59
CA VAL A 11 -4.14 5.47 -4.30
C VAL A 11 -4.59 5.34 -2.83
N PRO A 12 -4.19 6.25 -1.93
CA PRO A 12 -4.63 6.20 -0.54
C PRO A 12 -6.13 6.45 -0.42
N THR A 13 -6.83 5.57 0.30
CA THR A 13 -8.29 5.63 0.55
C THR A 13 -8.66 6.17 1.92
N GLU A 14 -7.69 6.30 2.83
CA GLU A 14 -7.87 6.88 4.15
C GLU A 14 -6.85 7.99 4.40
N GLU A 15 -7.24 8.92 5.26
CA GLU A 15 -6.33 9.84 5.93
C GLU A 15 -5.40 9.10 6.89
N ILE A 16 -4.27 9.74 7.20
CA ILE A 16 -3.28 9.21 8.13
C ILE A 16 -3.34 9.98 9.44
N ASP A 17 -3.11 9.25 10.53
CA ASP A 17 -2.78 9.85 11.83
C ASP A 17 -1.28 10.20 11.90
N VAL A 18 -0.96 11.48 12.16
CA VAL A 18 0.42 12.00 12.14
C VAL A 18 1.27 11.40 13.27
N THR A 19 0.70 11.16 14.45
CA THR A 19 1.43 10.55 15.57
C THR A 19 1.85 9.13 15.19
N ARG A 20 0.92 8.34 14.66
CA ARG A 20 1.19 6.99 14.20
C ARG A 20 2.15 6.95 13.02
N LEU A 21 2.08 7.94 12.14
CA LEU A 21 3.03 8.09 11.04
C LEU A 21 4.47 8.23 11.56
N CYS A 22 4.69 9.12 12.53
CA CYS A 22 6.01 9.34 13.13
C CYS A 22 6.55 8.07 13.81
N GLU A 23 5.69 7.29 14.48
CA GLU A 23 6.08 6.01 15.07
C GLU A 23 6.52 5.00 14.00
N VAL A 24 5.74 4.85 12.93
CA VAL A 24 6.02 3.92 11.83
C VAL A 24 7.30 4.34 11.10
N GLU A 25 7.48 5.64 10.86
CA GLU A 25 8.69 6.21 10.24
C GLU A 25 9.93 5.90 11.09
N ARG A 26 9.86 6.14 12.41
CA ARG A 26 10.93 5.84 13.35
C ARG A 26 11.28 4.34 13.35
N ASP A 27 10.28 3.46 13.41
CA ASP A 27 10.53 2.02 13.47
C ASP A 27 11.17 1.50 12.17
N ILE A 28 10.71 1.99 11.00
CA ILE A 28 11.26 1.62 9.69
C ILE A 28 12.70 2.14 9.56
N THR A 29 12.94 3.42 9.85
CA THR A 29 14.26 4.04 9.73
C THR A 29 15.28 3.43 10.70
N GLN A 30 14.90 3.18 11.96
CA GLN A 30 15.79 2.55 12.95
C GLN A 30 16.18 1.12 12.56
N SER A 31 15.25 0.36 11.97
CA SER A 31 15.57 -0.99 11.51
C SER A 31 16.35 -1.00 10.20
N GLY A 32 16.30 0.08 9.41
CA GLY A 32 16.87 0.16 8.06
C GLY A 32 16.23 -0.79 7.05
N ARG A 33 15.09 -1.42 7.41
CA ARG A 33 14.49 -2.51 6.66
C ARG A 33 12.97 -2.40 6.59
N TRP A 34 12.43 -2.77 5.45
CA TRP A 34 11.02 -2.88 5.22
C TRP A 34 10.53 -4.31 5.47
N LYS A 35 9.60 -4.47 6.42
CA LYS A 35 9.22 -5.79 6.96
C LYS A 35 7.83 -6.28 6.59
N VAL A 36 6.90 -5.36 6.30
CA VAL A 36 5.50 -5.72 6.05
C VAL A 36 5.01 -5.02 4.79
N PRO A 37 4.54 -5.75 3.77
CA PRO A 37 4.09 -5.14 2.53
C PRO A 37 2.83 -4.27 2.73
N VAL A 38 2.56 -3.39 1.77
CA VAL A 38 1.28 -2.66 1.68
C VAL A 38 0.29 -3.50 0.89
N SER A 39 -0.95 -3.57 1.35
CA SER A 39 -2.02 -4.31 0.66
C SER A 39 -2.82 -3.34 -0.20
N VAL A 40 -3.04 -3.68 -1.47
CA VAL A 40 -3.77 -2.82 -2.41
C VAL A 40 -4.72 -3.63 -3.28
N HIS A 41 -5.74 -2.96 -3.82
CA HIS A 41 -6.61 -3.54 -4.84
C HIS A 41 -5.82 -3.80 -6.13
N LYS A 42 -5.90 -5.01 -6.67
CA LYS A 42 -5.08 -5.49 -7.79
C LYS A 42 -5.25 -4.68 -9.08
N ASP A 43 -6.48 -4.24 -9.38
CA ASP A 43 -6.80 -3.59 -10.66
C ASP A 43 -6.62 -2.06 -10.64
N VAL A 44 -6.82 -1.43 -9.48
CA VAL A 44 -6.90 0.03 -9.35
C VAL A 44 -5.92 0.62 -8.34
N TYR A 45 -5.14 -0.23 -7.68
CA TYR A 45 -4.06 0.14 -6.77
C TYR A 45 -4.44 1.02 -5.58
N PHE A 46 -5.72 1.09 -5.23
CA PHE A 46 -6.09 1.78 -4.00
C PHE A 46 -5.62 0.97 -2.79
N VAL A 47 -5.18 1.67 -1.75
CA VAL A 47 -4.63 1.06 -0.53
C VAL A 47 -5.77 0.47 0.32
N MET A 48 -5.64 -0.81 0.66
CA MET A 48 -6.51 -1.51 1.62
C MET A 48 -5.92 -1.48 3.03
N ASP A 49 -4.60 -1.67 3.16
CA ASP A 49 -3.91 -1.59 4.45
C ASP A 49 -2.48 -1.04 4.27
N GLY A 50 -2.04 -0.21 5.21
CA GLY A 50 -0.69 0.36 5.23
C GLY A 50 -0.57 1.80 4.73
N HIS A 51 -1.59 2.64 4.90
CA HIS A 51 -1.54 4.06 4.50
C HIS A 51 -0.38 4.84 5.13
N HIS A 52 -0.11 4.62 6.43
CA HIS A 52 1.07 5.22 7.09
C HIS A 52 2.38 4.75 6.46
N ARG A 53 2.48 3.46 6.12
CA ARG A 53 3.66 2.91 5.45
C ARG A 53 3.85 3.56 4.08
N LEU A 54 2.80 3.66 3.28
CA LEU A 54 2.85 4.35 1.99
C LEU A 54 3.36 5.80 2.16
N GLU A 55 2.85 6.54 3.14
CA GLU A 55 3.33 7.89 3.40
C GLU A 55 4.81 7.93 3.81
N VAL A 56 5.27 7.00 4.67
CA VAL A 56 6.70 6.88 5.00
C VAL A 56 7.54 6.63 3.75
N ALA A 57 7.08 5.76 2.86
CA ALA A 57 7.80 5.47 1.62
C ALA A 57 7.96 6.73 0.74
N ASN A 58 6.90 7.54 0.65
CA ASN A 58 6.95 8.82 -0.06
C ASN A 58 7.93 9.80 0.60
N ARG A 59 7.90 9.94 1.93
CA ARG A 59 8.82 10.81 2.69
C ARG A 59 10.29 10.40 2.54
N LEU A 60 10.55 9.09 2.52
CA LEU A 60 11.89 8.52 2.37
C LEU A 60 12.38 8.49 0.92
N GLY A 61 11.55 8.90 -0.04
CA GLY A 61 11.89 8.90 -1.47
C GLY A 61 12.13 7.49 -2.04
N LEU A 62 11.40 6.49 -1.55
CA LEU A 62 11.54 5.13 -2.07
C LEU A 62 11.00 5.06 -3.50
N ARG A 63 11.70 4.33 -4.37
CA ARG A 63 11.35 4.16 -5.79
C ARG A 63 10.37 3.02 -6.02
N VAL A 64 10.43 2.00 -5.17
CA VAL A 64 9.50 0.87 -5.16
C VAL A 64 9.17 0.46 -3.73
N LEU A 65 8.05 -0.23 -3.58
CA LEU A 65 7.57 -0.74 -2.30
C LEU A 65 7.02 -2.17 -2.48
N PRO A 66 7.25 -3.10 -1.53
CA PRO A 66 6.64 -4.41 -1.58
C PRO A 66 5.13 -4.31 -1.32
N VAL A 67 4.36 -4.74 -2.31
CA VAL A 67 2.91 -4.68 -2.35
C VAL A 67 2.31 -6.06 -2.54
N VAL A 68 1.25 -6.36 -1.78
CA VAL A 68 0.38 -7.51 -2.05
C VAL A 68 -0.86 -7.02 -2.81
N LEU A 69 -1.10 -7.64 -3.96
CA LEU A 69 -2.26 -7.38 -4.80
C LEU A 69 -3.42 -8.29 -4.37
N LEU A 70 -4.55 -7.69 -4.03
CA LEU A 70 -5.74 -8.36 -3.50
C LEU A 70 -7.00 -7.85 -4.19
N ASP A 71 -8.11 -8.55 -3.96
CA ASP A 71 -9.44 -8.13 -4.39
C ASP A 71 -10.48 -8.45 -3.31
N TYR A 72 -11.69 -7.94 -3.45
CA TYR A 72 -12.78 -8.24 -2.54
C TYR A 72 -13.34 -9.67 -2.66
N GLY A 73 -12.82 -10.49 -3.59
CA GLY A 73 -13.07 -11.94 -3.60
C GLY A 73 -12.32 -12.67 -2.49
N SER A 74 -11.24 -12.08 -1.95
CA SER A 74 -10.35 -12.66 -0.92
C SER A 74 -10.21 -11.78 0.33
N VAL A 75 -10.87 -10.62 0.32
CA VAL A 75 -10.79 -9.62 1.39
C VAL A 75 -12.20 -9.15 1.71
N ARG A 76 -12.54 -9.16 3.00
CA ARG A 76 -13.78 -8.54 3.51
C ARG A 76 -13.48 -7.18 4.09
N VAL A 77 -14.44 -6.26 4.09
CA VAL A 77 -14.31 -4.94 4.73
C VAL A 77 -15.41 -4.74 5.76
N THR A 78 -15.05 -4.11 6.87
CA THR A 78 -15.97 -3.65 7.92
C THR A 78 -15.50 -2.30 8.47
N SER A 79 -16.19 -1.73 9.45
CA SER A 79 -15.75 -0.52 10.14
C SER A 79 -14.85 -0.83 11.34
N TRP A 80 -13.89 0.04 11.60
CA TRP A 80 -13.21 0.09 12.90
C TRP A 80 -14.09 0.71 14.00
N ARG A 81 -15.10 1.50 13.63
CA ARG A 81 -15.88 2.32 14.54
C ARG A 81 -17.19 1.61 14.91
N PRO A 82 -17.50 1.49 16.21
CA PRO A 82 -18.76 0.91 16.65
C PRO A 82 -19.96 1.66 16.08
N GLY A 83 -20.96 0.93 15.57
CA GLY A 83 -22.19 1.52 15.03
C GLY A 83 -22.10 2.01 13.58
N GLU A 84 -20.92 2.00 12.96
CA GLU A 84 -20.77 2.29 11.54
C GLU A 84 -20.76 1.00 10.72
N THR A 85 -21.38 1.06 9.54
CA THR A 85 -21.30 -0.02 8.54
C THR A 85 -20.54 0.51 7.34
N ILE A 86 -19.46 -0.17 6.97
CA ILE A 86 -18.70 0.09 5.76
C ILE A 86 -18.76 -1.15 4.89
N THR A 87 -19.12 -0.96 3.63
CA THR A 87 -19.16 -2.00 2.61
C THR A 87 -18.11 -1.76 1.53
N GLU A 88 -17.83 -2.79 0.72
CA GLU A 88 -17.01 -2.64 -0.48
C GLU A 88 -17.52 -1.50 -1.39
N LYS A 89 -18.84 -1.37 -1.53
CA LYS A 89 -19.47 -0.34 -2.37
C LYS A 89 -19.11 1.06 -1.89
N ASP A 90 -19.01 1.28 -0.58
CA ASP A 90 -18.65 2.58 -0.01
C ASP A 90 -17.19 2.92 -0.33
N VAL A 91 -16.29 1.94 -0.24
CA VAL A 91 -14.87 2.13 -0.59
C VAL A 91 -14.71 2.47 -2.08
N TRP A 92 -15.41 1.76 -2.96
CA TRP A 92 -15.45 2.10 -4.39
C TRP A 92 -16.04 3.49 -4.64
N GLY A 93 -17.06 3.89 -3.87
CA GLY A 93 -17.65 5.23 -3.94
C GLY A 93 -16.63 6.31 -3.63
N MET A 94 -15.91 6.18 -2.52
CA MET A 94 -14.86 7.12 -2.12
C MET A 94 -13.72 7.19 -3.14
N TYR A 95 -13.25 6.03 -3.61
CA TYR A 95 -12.21 5.96 -4.65
C TYR A 95 -12.63 6.70 -5.93
N ARG A 96 -13.84 6.44 -6.44
CA ARG A 96 -14.37 7.11 -7.64
C ARG A 96 -14.56 8.61 -7.45
N ALA A 97 -14.89 9.03 -6.23
CA ALA A 97 -15.01 10.44 -5.87
C ALA A 97 -13.65 11.14 -5.68
N GLY A 98 -12.54 10.39 -5.67
CA GLY A 98 -11.22 10.94 -5.32
C GLY A 98 -11.12 11.39 -3.86
N GLN A 99 -11.97 10.84 -2.99
CA GLN A 99 -12.06 11.20 -1.58
C GLN A 99 -11.41 10.13 -0.70
N LYS A 100 -11.02 10.54 0.51
CA LYS A 100 -10.50 9.65 1.54
C LYS A 100 -11.46 9.57 2.71
N PHE A 101 -11.59 8.38 3.29
CA PHE A 101 -12.19 8.28 4.61
C PHE A 101 -11.29 8.93 5.65
N PRO A 102 -11.86 9.41 6.77
CA PRO A 102 -11.07 9.70 7.96
C PRO A 102 -10.23 8.50 8.41
N CYS A 103 -9.15 8.76 9.13
CA CYS A 103 -8.26 7.72 9.63
C CYS A 103 -9.01 6.68 10.47
N LYS A 104 -8.67 5.40 10.27
CA LYS A 104 -9.27 4.23 10.94
C LYS A 104 -10.78 4.20 10.78
N THR A 105 -11.24 4.29 9.53
CA THR A 105 -12.65 4.07 9.21
C THR A 105 -12.87 2.65 8.69
N THR A 106 -12.05 2.20 7.74
CA THR A 106 -12.17 0.91 7.08
C THR A 106 -11.22 -0.12 7.70
N ARG A 107 -11.75 -1.33 7.91
CA ARG A 107 -11.00 -2.48 8.42
C ARG A 107 -11.12 -3.61 7.43
N HIS A 108 -10.05 -3.87 6.68
CA HIS A 108 -9.95 -5.02 5.79
C HIS A 108 -9.55 -6.27 6.57
N ILE A 109 -10.27 -7.35 6.33
CA ILE A 109 -10.07 -8.67 6.92
C ILE A 109 -9.60 -9.57 5.78
N PHE A 110 -8.35 -9.98 5.86
CA PHE A 110 -7.68 -10.81 4.86
C PHE A 110 -7.93 -12.28 5.18
N ASP A 111 -8.48 -13.05 4.23
CA ASP A 111 -8.72 -14.48 4.42
C ASP A 111 -7.44 -15.32 4.17
N LEU A 112 -6.32 -14.66 3.80
CA LEU A 112 -5.03 -15.26 3.52
C LEU A 112 -3.96 -14.73 4.49
N GLN A 113 -2.99 -15.57 4.84
CA GLN A 113 -1.79 -15.09 5.53
C GLN A 113 -0.93 -14.27 4.58
N LEU A 114 -0.77 -12.99 4.91
CA LEU A 114 0.13 -12.11 4.19
C LEU A 114 1.55 -12.33 4.71
N ASN A 115 2.41 -12.86 3.84
CA ASN A 115 3.81 -13.06 4.18
C ASN A 115 4.51 -11.72 4.40
N ASN A 116 5.30 -11.66 5.46
CA ASN A 116 6.24 -10.57 5.66
C ASN A 116 7.29 -10.55 4.54
N CYS A 117 7.97 -9.41 4.44
CA CYS A 117 9.14 -9.22 3.59
C CYS A 117 10.32 -8.81 4.47
N ASP A 118 11.50 -8.76 3.89
CA ASP A 118 12.68 -8.26 4.58
C ASP A 118 13.65 -7.66 3.55
N ILE A 119 13.44 -6.37 3.22
CA ILE A 119 14.15 -5.66 2.15
C ILE A 119 14.85 -4.44 2.75
N SER A 120 16.09 -4.15 2.37
CA SER A 120 16.76 -2.94 2.85
C SER A 120 16.12 -1.67 2.25
N LEU A 121 16.16 -0.56 2.97
CA LEU A 121 15.67 0.71 2.43
C LEU A 121 16.48 1.17 1.21
N ASP A 122 17.77 0.83 1.15
CA ASP A 122 18.62 1.19 0.02
C ASP A 122 18.24 0.44 -1.26
N ASP A 123 17.88 -0.84 -1.15
CA ASP A 123 17.36 -1.59 -2.30
C ASP A 123 16.05 -0.97 -2.84
N LEU A 124 15.18 -0.51 -1.94
CA LEU A 124 13.92 0.16 -2.30
C LEU A 124 14.13 1.56 -2.90
N ARG A 125 15.27 2.21 -2.65
CA ARG A 125 15.67 3.50 -3.26
C ARG A 125 16.34 3.32 -4.62
N CYS A 126 17.16 2.28 -4.78
CA CYS A 126 18.02 2.10 -5.94
C CYS A 126 17.39 1.23 -7.03
N PHE A 127 16.20 0.68 -6.82
CA PHE A 127 15.55 -0.18 -7.81
C PHE A 127 15.33 0.57 -9.12
N SER A 128 16.09 0.17 -10.15
CA SER A 128 15.85 0.53 -11.53
C SER A 128 15.09 -0.63 -12.16
N PRO A 129 13.88 -0.43 -12.72
CA PRO A 129 13.26 -1.48 -13.52
C PRO A 129 14.23 -1.85 -14.65
N GLU A 130 14.39 -3.15 -14.94
CA GLU A 130 15.20 -3.56 -16.08
C GLU A 130 14.75 -2.77 -17.32
N PRO A 131 15.69 -2.27 -18.13
CA PRO A 131 15.34 -1.59 -19.37
C PRO A 131 14.46 -2.54 -20.20
N ALA A 132 13.32 -2.03 -20.68
CA ALA A 132 12.43 -2.80 -21.54
C ALA A 132 13.26 -3.42 -22.69
N PRO A 133 13.03 -4.70 -23.05
CA PRO A 133 13.83 -5.36 -24.07
C PRO A 133 13.76 -4.54 -25.36
N THR A 134 14.91 -3.99 -25.76
CA THR A 134 15.05 -3.30 -27.04
C THR A 134 14.91 -4.33 -28.13
N TYR A 135 13.70 -4.47 -28.68
CA TYR A 135 13.49 -5.13 -29.96
C TYR A 135 14.18 -4.30 -31.03
N TYR A 136 15.41 -4.70 -31.39
CA TYR A 136 16.02 -4.25 -32.63
C TYR A 136 15.15 -4.75 -33.78
N ARG A 137 14.43 -3.83 -34.44
CA ARG A 137 13.93 -4.08 -35.80
C ARG A 137 15.15 -4.10 -36.72
N SER A 138 15.65 -5.30 -37.00
CA SER A 138 16.44 -5.54 -38.21
C SER A 138 15.57 -5.13 -39.40
N HIS A 139 16.09 -4.18 -40.18
CA HIS A 139 15.53 -3.78 -41.48
C HIS A 139 15.72 -4.90 -42.50
#